data_AF-A2YEZ3-F1
#
_entry.id   AF-A2YEZ3-F1
#
_cell.length_a   1.000
_cell.length_b   1.000
_cell.length_c   1.000
_cell.angle_alpha   90.00
_cell.angle_beta   90.00
_cell.angle_gamma   90.00
#
_symmetry.space_group_name_H-M   'P 1'
#
loop_
_entity.id
_entity.type
_entity.pdbx_description
1 polymer ?
#
loop_
_entity_poly.entity_id
_entity_poly.type
_entity_poly.pdbx_seq_one_letter_code
_entity_poly.pdbx_strand_id
1 'polypeptide(L)'
;MWASTHNGTLAGKMAAVVDALHDCQAAAGTGYLSAFPAEFFDRFEAIRPVWAPYYTIHKARNATQSICISTMAMNLICSCKCLNEIMQGLLDQHTVAGNGRALGMVVAMADYFAGRVRSVIQRYTIERHWTSLNEETGGMNDVLYQLYTITKDQRHLVLAHLFDKPCFLGLLAVQADSLSGFHANTHIPVVIGGQMRYEVTGDPLYKEIATFFMDIVNSSHSYATGGTSVSEFWSNPKHLAEALTTETEESCTTYNMLKVSRHLFRWTKEIAYADYYERALINGVLSIQRGRDPGVMIYMLPQGPGRSKAVSYHGWGTQYNSFWCCYGTGIESFSKLGDSIYFEQKGDKPGLYIIQYIPSTFNWRTAGLTVTQQVKPLSSSDQYLQVSLSISAAKTNGQYATLNVRIPSWTSMNGAKATLNDKDLQLASPGTFLTISKQWDSGDHLLLQFPINLRTEAIKDHLYLV
;
A
#
# COMPACT_ATOMS: atom_id res chain seq x y z
N MET A 1 6.94 -3.66 -12.45
CA MET A 1 8.18 -4.39 -12.86
C MET A 1 8.74 -3.95 -14.22
N TRP A 2 7.97 -4.03 -15.32
CA TRP A 2 8.46 -3.63 -16.64
C TRP A 2 8.97 -2.18 -16.67
N ALA A 3 8.20 -1.22 -16.13
CA ALA A 3 8.63 0.18 -16.07
C ALA A 3 9.96 0.41 -15.33
N SER A 4 10.26 -0.41 -14.31
CA SER A 4 11.49 -0.30 -13.52
C SER A 4 12.71 -0.93 -14.20
N THR A 5 12.51 -1.84 -15.14
CA THR A 5 13.57 -2.70 -15.70
C THR A 5 13.73 -2.58 -17.22
N HIS A 6 12.72 -2.06 -17.91
CA HIS A 6 12.59 -2.04 -19.37
C HIS A 6 12.80 -3.42 -20.03
N ASN A 7 12.49 -4.51 -19.31
CA ASN A 7 12.72 -5.87 -19.78
C ASN A 7 11.72 -6.25 -20.89
N GLY A 8 12.23 -6.49 -22.11
CA GLY A 8 11.42 -6.83 -23.28
C GLY A 8 10.63 -8.15 -23.16
N THR A 9 11.18 -9.15 -22.46
CA THR A 9 10.47 -10.41 -22.21
C THR A 9 9.25 -10.21 -21.31
N LEU A 10 9.37 -9.36 -20.28
CA LEU A 10 8.22 -8.98 -19.46
C LEU A 10 7.18 -8.21 -20.27
N ALA A 11 7.62 -7.31 -21.15
CA ALA A 11 6.73 -6.56 -22.04
C ALA A 11 5.92 -7.49 -22.96
N GLY A 12 6.57 -8.50 -23.56
CA GLY A 12 5.90 -9.49 -24.40
C GLY A 12 4.89 -10.34 -23.61
N LYS A 13 5.25 -10.78 -22.41
CA LYS A 13 4.35 -11.57 -21.55
C LYS A 13 3.13 -10.78 -21.09
N MET A 14 3.31 -9.54 -20.63
CA MET A 14 2.17 -8.72 -20.18
C MET A 14 1.24 -8.37 -21.33
N ALA A 15 1.77 -8.09 -22.53
CA ALA A 15 0.95 -7.85 -23.72
C ALA A 15 0.12 -9.08 -24.09
N ALA A 16 0.76 -10.27 -24.15
CA ALA A 16 0.06 -11.52 -24.45
C ALA A 16 -1.07 -11.84 -23.44
N VAL A 17 -0.87 -11.54 -22.15
CA VAL A 17 -1.93 -11.71 -21.14
C VAL A 17 -3.08 -10.74 -21.38
N VAL A 18 -2.80 -9.46 -21.66
CA VAL A 18 -3.85 -8.47 -21.96
C VAL A 18 -4.63 -8.86 -23.22
N ASP A 19 -3.95 -9.35 -24.25
CA ASP A 19 -4.58 -9.78 -25.49
C ASP A 19 -5.50 -10.99 -25.27
N ALA A 20 -5.05 -12.00 -24.53
CA ALA A 20 -5.89 -13.14 -24.17
C ALA A 20 -7.11 -12.72 -23.33
N LEU A 21 -6.93 -11.82 -22.37
CA LEU A 21 -8.03 -11.30 -21.56
C LEU A 21 -9.02 -10.47 -22.39
N HIS A 22 -8.52 -9.70 -23.36
CA HIS A 22 -9.35 -8.94 -24.29
C HIS A 22 -10.21 -9.87 -25.13
N ASP A 23 -9.62 -10.93 -25.70
CA ASP A 23 -10.33 -11.89 -26.53
C ASP A 23 -11.43 -12.61 -25.73
N CYS A 24 -11.17 -12.95 -24.47
CA CYS A 24 -12.18 -13.49 -23.56
C CYS A 24 -13.33 -12.50 -23.30
N GLN A 25 -13.02 -11.23 -22.99
CA GLN A 25 -14.05 -10.22 -22.72
C GLN A 25 -14.88 -9.90 -23.97
N ALA A 26 -14.22 -9.83 -25.13
CA ALA A 26 -14.86 -9.57 -26.41
C ALA A 26 -15.78 -10.74 -26.82
N ALA A 27 -15.33 -11.99 -26.64
CA ALA A 27 -16.14 -13.17 -26.89
C ALA A 27 -17.38 -13.24 -25.98
N ALA A 28 -17.26 -12.80 -24.72
CA ALA A 28 -18.39 -12.70 -23.81
C ALA A 28 -19.39 -11.60 -24.22
N GLY A 29 -18.92 -10.48 -24.79
CA GLY A 29 -19.74 -9.41 -25.34
C GLY A 29 -20.53 -8.58 -24.31
N THR A 30 -20.34 -8.82 -23.01
CA THR A 30 -21.08 -8.16 -21.93
C THR A 30 -20.27 -7.10 -21.18
N GLY A 31 -18.96 -7.01 -21.41
CA GLY A 31 -18.02 -6.23 -20.61
C GLY A 31 -17.57 -6.94 -19.32
N TYR A 32 -18.17 -8.07 -18.97
CA TYR A 32 -17.74 -8.90 -17.85
C TYR A 32 -16.41 -9.61 -18.15
N LEU A 33 -15.51 -9.65 -17.17
CA LEU A 33 -14.24 -10.37 -17.27
C LEU A 33 -13.87 -10.97 -15.91
N SER A 34 -13.93 -12.29 -15.82
CA SER A 34 -13.47 -13.05 -14.67
C SER A 34 -13.33 -14.53 -15.04
N ALA A 35 -12.60 -15.30 -14.22
CA ALA A 35 -12.54 -16.75 -14.34
C ALA A 35 -13.76 -17.45 -13.72
N PHE A 36 -14.63 -16.73 -13.00
CA PHE A 36 -15.83 -17.28 -12.38
C PHE A 36 -17.08 -16.93 -13.20
N PRO A 37 -18.17 -17.72 -13.10
CA PRO A 37 -19.43 -17.38 -13.76
C PRO A 37 -20.10 -16.13 -13.15
N ALA A 38 -20.79 -15.35 -13.99
CA ALA A 38 -21.52 -14.16 -13.55
C ALA A 38 -22.63 -14.45 -12.52
N GLU A 39 -23.18 -15.66 -12.50
CA GLU A 39 -24.22 -16.10 -11.55
C GLU A 39 -23.76 -16.08 -10.07
N PHE A 40 -22.45 -16.07 -9.85
CA PHE A 40 -21.89 -15.90 -8.50
C PHE A 40 -22.20 -14.52 -7.95
N PHE A 41 -22.30 -13.50 -8.81
CA PHE A 41 -22.75 -12.16 -8.40
C PHE A 41 -24.25 -12.13 -8.11
N ASP A 42 -25.06 -12.92 -8.81
CA ASP A 42 -26.49 -12.99 -8.51
C ASP A 42 -26.72 -13.54 -7.09
N ARG A 43 -25.90 -14.51 -6.66
CA ARG A 43 -25.93 -15.07 -5.30
C ARG A 43 -25.40 -14.06 -4.27
N PHE A 44 -24.29 -13.38 -4.56
CA PHE A 44 -23.71 -12.31 -3.74
C PHE A 44 -24.74 -11.20 -3.46
N GLU A 45 -25.39 -10.69 -4.51
CA GLU A 45 -26.41 -9.64 -4.42
C GLU A 45 -27.69 -10.14 -3.72
N ALA A 46 -27.97 -11.45 -3.84
CA ALA A 46 -29.02 -12.13 -3.08
C ALA A 46 -28.63 -12.43 -1.62
N ILE A 47 -27.44 -12.05 -1.14
CA ILE A 47 -26.92 -12.37 0.20
C ILE A 47 -27.04 -13.87 0.47
N ARG A 48 -26.59 -14.67 -0.52
CA ARG A 48 -26.55 -16.12 -0.45
C ARG A 48 -25.13 -16.60 -0.51
N PRO A 49 -24.82 -17.77 0.11
CA PRO A 49 -23.51 -18.39 -0.01
C PRO A 49 -22.94 -18.41 -1.42
N VAL A 50 -21.66 -18.08 -1.63
CA VAL A 50 -20.93 -18.11 -2.92
C VAL A 50 -19.52 -18.64 -2.69
N TRP A 51 -19.13 -19.68 -3.43
CA TRP A 51 -17.80 -20.27 -3.33
C TRP A 51 -16.88 -19.71 -4.42
N ALA A 52 -15.71 -19.15 -4.07
CA ALA A 52 -14.69 -18.73 -5.06
C ALA A 52 -13.47 -19.68 -5.04
N PRO A 53 -13.38 -20.64 -5.97
CA PRO A 53 -12.45 -21.78 -5.94
C PRO A 53 -10.99 -21.45 -5.63
N TYR A 54 -10.46 -20.39 -6.24
CA TYR A 54 -9.03 -20.08 -6.18
C TYR A 54 -8.62 -19.27 -4.94
N TYR A 55 -9.58 -18.69 -4.22
CA TYR A 55 -9.31 -17.82 -3.08
C TYR A 55 -9.74 -18.44 -1.74
N THR A 56 -10.73 -19.35 -1.74
CA THR A 56 -11.30 -19.93 -0.51
C THR A 56 -10.53 -21.13 0.05
N ILE A 57 -9.45 -21.60 -0.58
CA ILE A 57 -8.72 -22.79 -0.09
C ILE A 57 -8.09 -22.56 1.31
N HIS A 58 -7.93 -21.30 1.76
CA HIS A 58 -7.20 -20.99 2.99
C HIS A 58 -7.99 -20.25 4.08
N LYS A 59 -9.20 -19.74 3.81
CA LYS A 59 -9.98 -18.93 4.77
C LYS A 59 -11.03 -19.75 5.50
N ALA A 60 -10.62 -20.44 6.56
CA ALA A 60 -11.54 -21.09 7.50
C ALA A 60 -11.05 -20.88 8.94
N ARG A 61 -11.60 -19.88 9.65
CA ARG A 61 -11.94 -19.90 11.09
C ARG A 61 -12.35 -18.52 11.64
N ASN A 62 -13.39 -18.57 12.49
CA ASN A 62 -13.81 -17.69 13.59
C ASN A 62 -13.99 -16.17 13.34
N ALA A 63 -15.24 -15.71 13.37
CA ALA A 63 -15.60 -14.39 13.88
C ALA A 63 -17.01 -14.39 14.50
N THR A 64 -17.15 -13.80 15.70
CA THR A 64 -18.40 -13.58 16.44
C THR A 64 -18.84 -12.11 16.34
N GLN A 65 -20.13 -11.93 16.02
CA GLN A 65 -21.05 -10.80 16.29
C GLN A 65 -20.57 -9.32 16.12
N SER A 66 -21.03 -8.69 15.04
CA SER A 66 -21.56 -7.30 15.01
C SER A 66 -22.39 -7.09 13.72
N ILE A 67 -23.27 -6.09 13.65
CA ILE A 67 -24.10 -5.81 12.45
C ILE A 67 -23.23 -5.45 11.21
N CYS A 68 -21.99 -4.98 11.43
CA CYS A 68 -20.97 -4.77 10.38
C CYS A 68 -20.03 -5.98 10.17
N ILE A 69 -20.11 -6.99 11.05
CA ILE A 69 -19.34 -8.24 11.05
C ILE A 69 -20.37 -9.37 10.98
N SER A 70 -21.03 -9.48 9.82
CA SER A 70 -22.00 -10.55 9.60
C SER A 70 -21.29 -11.91 9.61
N THR A 71 -21.83 -12.83 10.41
CA THR A 71 -21.46 -14.25 10.56
C THR A 71 -21.66 -15.10 9.29
N MET A 72 -21.89 -14.48 8.12
CA MET A 72 -21.80 -15.16 6.81
C MET A 72 -20.37 -15.31 6.29
N ALA A 73 -19.34 -14.95 7.07
CA ALA A 73 -17.94 -14.91 6.63
C ALA A 73 -17.22 -16.26 6.51
N MET A 74 -17.88 -17.41 6.78
CA MET A 74 -17.19 -18.72 6.79
C MET A 74 -17.47 -19.65 5.60
N ASN A 75 -18.26 -19.21 4.61
CA ASN A 75 -18.48 -19.96 3.36
C ASN A 75 -18.65 -19.06 2.11
N LEU A 76 -18.25 -17.79 2.18
CA LEU A 76 -18.52 -16.77 1.16
C LEU A 76 -17.37 -15.80 0.98
N ILE A 77 -16.52 -15.97 -0.03
CA ILE A 77 -15.49 -14.95 -0.29
C ILE A 77 -15.15 -14.84 -1.78
N CYS A 78 -15.05 -13.59 -2.25
CA CYS A 78 -14.02 -13.06 -3.18
C CYS A 78 -14.41 -12.71 -4.63
N SER A 79 -15.68 -12.74 -5.03
CA SER A 79 -16.01 -12.37 -6.43
C SER A 79 -15.66 -10.89 -6.71
N CYS A 80 -15.97 -9.97 -5.80
CA CYS A 80 -15.63 -8.54 -5.94
C CYS A 80 -14.13 -8.25 -5.80
N LYS A 81 -13.42 -8.90 -4.86
CA LYS A 81 -11.96 -8.72 -4.74
C LYS A 81 -11.20 -9.28 -5.95
N CYS A 82 -11.54 -10.46 -6.47
CA CYS A 82 -10.90 -10.96 -7.69
C CYS A 82 -11.07 -10.00 -8.88
N LEU A 83 -12.23 -9.36 -9.00
CA LEU A 83 -12.45 -8.31 -10.00
C LEU A 83 -11.59 -7.09 -9.76
N ASN A 84 -11.49 -6.63 -8.51
CA ASN A 84 -10.61 -5.52 -8.15
C ASN A 84 -9.17 -5.76 -8.63
N GLU A 85 -8.62 -6.95 -8.42
CA GLU A 85 -7.26 -7.28 -8.89
C GLU A 85 -7.14 -7.20 -10.43
N ILE A 86 -8.14 -7.69 -11.18
CA ILE A 86 -8.17 -7.60 -12.64
C ILE A 86 -8.27 -6.14 -13.09
N MET A 87 -9.18 -5.37 -12.49
CA MET A 87 -9.41 -3.96 -12.83
C MET A 87 -8.17 -3.12 -12.54
N GLN A 88 -7.54 -3.30 -11.37
CA GLN A 88 -6.30 -2.59 -11.02
C GLN A 88 -5.16 -3.00 -11.96
N GLY A 89 -5.02 -4.29 -12.27
CA GLY A 89 -4.02 -4.78 -13.22
C GLY A 89 -4.18 -4.18 -14.63
N LEU A 90 -5.41 -4.10 -15.15
CA LEU A 90 -5.71 -3.46 -16.43
C LEU A 90 -5.47 -1.94 -16.39
N LEU A 91 -5.82 -1.29 -15.28
CA LEU A 91 -5.57 0.13 -15.08
C LEU A 91 -4.06 0.42 -15.04
N ASP A 92 -3.28 -0.43 -14.38
CA ASP A 92 -1.81 -0.34 -14.32
C ASP A 92 -1.18 -0.56 -15.70
N GLN A 93 -1.72 -1.47 -16.53
CA GLN A 93 -1.29 -1.63 -17.93
C GLN A 93 -1.49 -0.34 -18.73
N HIS A 94 -2.56 0.41 -18.46
CA HIS A 94 -2.76 1.70 -19.09
C HIS A 94 -1.85 2.79 -18.52
N THR A 95 -1.85 2.99 -17.20
CA THR A 95 -1.15 4.11 -16.55
C THR A 95 0.36 3.99 -16.64
N VAL A 96 0.90 2.77 -16.58
CA VAL A 96 2.35 2.52 -16.59
C VAL A 96 2.85 2.26 -18.00
N ALA A 97 2.13 1.46 -18.80
CA ALA A 97 2.59 1.01 -20.11
C ALA A 97 1.86 1.63 -21.31
N GLY A 98 0.90 2.54 -21.08
CA GLY A 98 0.18 3.23 -22.15
C GLY A 98 -0.77 2.33 -22.95
N ASN A 99 -1.17 1.17 -22.42
CA ASN A 99 -2.03 0.24 -23.13
C ASN A 99 -3.49 0.74 -23.17
N GLY A 100 -3.90 1.32 -24.31
CA GLY A 100 -5.27 1.82 -24.51
C GLY A 100 -6.35 0.72 -24.56
N ARG A 101 -5.98 -0.50 -24.98
CA ARG A 101 -6.90 -1.65 -24.97
C ARG A 101 -7.28 -2.04 -23.55
N ALA A 102 -6.29 -2.10 -22.65
CA ALA A 102 -6.53 -2.38 -21.24
C ALA A 102 -7.47 -1.34 -20.59
N LEU A 103 -7.33 -0.06 -20.95
CA LEU A 103 -8.27 0.99 -20.50
C LEU A 103 -9.70 0.72 -20.98
N GLY A 104 -9.88 0.35 -22.25
CA GLY A 104 -11.21 0.00 -22.78
C GLY A 104 -11.85 -1.16 -22.02
N MET A 105 -11.05 -2.17 -21.67
CA MET A 105 -11.52 -3.34 -20.92
C MET A 105 -11.98 -2.99 -19.51
N VAL A 106 -11.20 -2.19 -18.77
CA VAL A 106 -11.57 -1.80 -17.39
C VAL A 106 -12.80 -0.87 -17.37
N VAL A 107 -12.96 0.00 -18.38
CA VAL A 107 -14.19 0.80 -18.55
C VAL A 107 -15.39 -0.10 -18.80
N ALA A 108 -15.27 -1.10 -19.68
CA ALA A 108 -16.35 -2.05 -19.94
C ALA A 108 -16.73 -2.87 -18.68
N MET A 109 -15.74 -3.26 -17.87
CA MET A 109 -16.00 -3.88 -16.56
C MET A 109 -16.74 -2.94 -15.63
N ALA A 110 -16.29 -1.68 -15.49
CA ALA A 110 -16.94 -0.69 -14.63
C ALA A 110 -18.40 -0.44 -15.05
N ASP A 111 -18.68 -0.35 -16.35
CA ASP A 111 -20.03 -0.19 -16.89
C ASP A 111 -20.92 -1.40 -16.61
N TYR A 112 -20.38 -2.62 -16.76
CA TYR A 112 -21.09 -3.85 -16.41
C TYR A 112 -21.51 -3.86 -14.93
N PHE A 113 -20.59 -3.54 -14.01
CA PHE A 113 -20.89 -3.51 -12.57
C PHE A 113 -21.77 -2.33 -12.16
N ALA A 114 -21.65 -1.17 -12.80
CA ALA A 114 -22.58 -0.07 -12.61
C ALA A 114 -24.02 -0.50 -12.91
N GLY A 115 -24.22 -1.28 -13.99
CA GLY A 115 -25.50 -1.88 -14.34
C GLY A 115 -26.04 -2.82 -13.25
N ARG A 116 -25.17 -3.69 -12.71
CA ARG A 116 -25.52 -4.63 -11.65
C ARG A 116 -25.89 -3.93 -10.34
N VAL A 117 -25.05 -3.02 -9.86
CA VAL A 117 -25.30 -2.25 -8.63
C VAL A 117 -26.61 -1.47 -8.75
N ARG A 118 -26.85 -0.81 -9.89
CA ARG A 118 -28.11 -0.12 -10.16
C ARG A 118 -29.31 -1.08 -10.08
N SER A 119 -29.20 -2.26 -10.67
CA SER A 119 -30.26 -3.29 -10.63
C SER A 119 -30.56 -3.73 -9.18
N VAL A 120 -29.53 -3.96 -8.36
CA VAL A 120 -29.69 -4.32 -6.94
C VAL A 120 -30.40 -3.22 -6.16
N ILE A 121 -29.97 -1.96 -6.34
CA ILE A 121 -30.56 -0.82 -5.65
C ILE A 121 -32.03 -0.62 -6.06
N GLN A 122 -32.33 -0.74 -7.35
CA GLN A 122 -33.70 -0.59 -7.88
C GLN A 122 -34.62 -1.73 -7.44
N ARG A 123 -34.12 -2.96 -7.39
CA ARG A 123 -34.91 -4.15 -7.03
C ARG A 123 -35.08 -4.32 -5.52
N TYR A 124 -34.08 -3.88 -4.75
CA TYR A 124 -34.04 -4.01 -3.30
C TYR A 124 -33.93 -2.62 -2.68
N THR A 125 -32.73 -2.21 -2.23
CA THR A 125 -32.45 -0.88 -1.68
C THR A 125 -30.94 -0.56 -1.76
N ILE A 126 -30.54 0.66 -1.40
CA ILE A 126 -29.12 1.01 -1.25
C ILE A 126 -28.47 0.31 -0.05
N GLU A 127 -29.22 0.13 1.04
CA GLU A 127 -28.77 -0.61 2.23
C GLU A 127 -28.52 -2.08 1.89
N ARG A 128 -29.33 -2.67 0.99
CA ARG A 128 -29.10 -4.02 0.48
C ARG A 128 -27.73 -4.13 -0.21
N HIS A 129 -27.41 -3.16 -1.07
CA HIS A 129 -26.10 -3.10 -1.73
C HIS A 129 -24.97 -3.04 -0.70
N TRP A 130 -25.01 -2.12 0.27
CA TRP A 130 -23.97 -2.05 1.29
C TRP A 130 -23.91 -3.27 2.21
N THR A 131 -25.03 -3.93 2.46
CA THR A 131 -25.05 -5.19 3.20
C THR A 131 -24.30 -6.29 2.44
N SER A 132 -24.39 -6.33 1.11
CA SER A 132 -23.61 -7.27 0.31
C SER A 132 -22.09 -6.98 0.40
N LEU A 133 -21.69 -5.71 0.57
CA LEU A 133 -20.29 -5.31 0.78
C LEU A 133 -19.73 -5.68 2.17
N ASN A 134 -20.50 -6.39 3.01
CA ASN A 134 -19.93 -7.05 4.18
C ASN A 134 -19.00 -8.21 3.81
N GLU A 135 -19.06 -8.71 2.56
CA GLU A 135 -18.00 -9.54 2.00
C GLU A 135 -16.76 -8.71 1.58
N GLU A 136 -15.66 -9.40 1.25
CA GLU A 136 -14.41 -8.79 0.83
C GLU A 136 -14.50 -8.23 -0.61
N THR A 137 -14.43 -6.92 -0.75
CA THR A 137 -14.52 -6.19 -2.04
C THR A 137 -13.17 -5.69 -2.57
N GLY A 138 -12.10 -5.83 -1.79
CA GLY A 138 -10.79 -5.28 -2.12
C GLY A 138 -10.83 -3.75 -2.21
N GLY A 139 -9.99 -3.17 -3.06
CA GLY A 139 -9.93 -1.73 -3.32
C GLY A 139 -10.88 -1.27 -4.42
N MET A 140 -12.10 -1.81 -4.51
CA MET A 140 -13.01 -1.48 -5.63
C MET A 140 -13.32 0.03 -5.69
N ASN A 141 -13.45 0.69 -4.54
CA ASN A 141 -13.59 2.15 -4.51
C ASN A 141 -12.31 2.85 -5.02
N ASP A 142 -11.13 2.42 -4.57
CA ASP A 142 -9.82 2.93 -5.01
C ASP A 142 -9.67 2.89 -6.54
N VAL A 143 -9.82 1.72 -7.17
CA VAL A 143 -9.65 1.57 -8.62
C VAL A 143 -10.66 2.40 -9.42
N LEU A 144 -11.89 2.55 -8.93
CA LEU A 144 -12.93 3.35 -9.58
C LEU A 144 -12.67 4.85 -9.47
N TYR A 145 -12.16 5.34 -8.33
CA TYR A 145 -11.71 6.72 -8.21
C TYR A 145 -10.52 7.00 -9.14
N GLN A 146 -9.54 6.10 -9.19
CA GLN A 146 -8.42 6.21 -10.14
C GLN A 146 -8.94 6.23 -11.59
N LEU A 147 -9.88 5.35 -11.96
CA LEU A 147 -10.48 5.33 -13.29
C LEU A 147 -11.20 6.64 -13.62
N TYR A 148 -11.90 7.24 -12.65
CA TYR A 148 -12.50 8.57 -12.80
C TYR A 148 -11.44 9.64 -13.07
N THR A 149 -10.28 9.60 -12.41
CA THR A 149 -9.22 10.60 -12.67
C THR A 149 -8.75 10.61 -14.12
N ILE A 150 -8.77 9.45 -14.78
CA ILE A 150 -8.34 9.27 -16.17
C ILE A 150 -9.46 9.60 -17.15
N THR A 151 -10.64 9.03 -16.94
CA THR A 151 -11.77 9.11 -17.88
C THR A 151 -12.60 10.38 -17.73
N LYS A 152 -12.61 10.99 -16.54
CA LYS A 152 -13.50 12.09 -16.13
C LYS A 152 -14.99 11.78 -16.25
N ASP A 153 -15.36 10.51 -16.37
CA ASP A 153 -16.75 10.08 -16.47
C ASP A 153 -17.39 9.97 -15.08
N GLN A 154 -18.41 10.80 -14.84
CA GLN A 154 -19.13 10.86 -13.56
C GLN A 154 -19.74 9.51 -13.13
N ARG A 155 -20.03 8.60 -14.08
CA ARG A 155 -20.52 7.26 -13.76
C ARG A 155 -19.52 6.48 -12.91
N HIS A 156 -18.23 6.63 -13.17
CA HIS A 156 -17.17 5.99 -12.37
C HIS A 156 -17.09 6.58 -10.97
N LEU A 157 -17.25 7.90 -10.82
CA LEU A 157 -17.28 8.57 -9.53
C LEU A 157 -18.45 8.10 -8.66
N VAL A 158 -19.65 8.05 -9.24
CA VAL A 158 -20.85 7.57 -8.56
C VAL A 158 -20.69 6.10 -8.15
N LEU A 159 -20.15 5.26 -9.03
CA LEU A 159 -19.90 3.86 -8.69
C LEU A 159 -18.87 3.74 -7.55
N ALA A 160 -17.79 4.52 -7.57
CA ALA A 160 -16.79 4.54 -6.50
C ALA A 160 -17.42 4.86 -5.14
N HIS A 161 -18.29 5.87 -5.07
CA HIS A 161 -19.04 6.21 -3.84
C HIS A 161 -19.89 5.04 -3.31
N LEU A 162 -20.49 4.25 -4.20
CA LEU A 162 -21.29 3.09 -3.80
C LEU A 162 -20.42 1.98 -3.18
N PHE A 163 -19.10 1.99 -3.39
CA PHE A 163 -18.14 1.05 -2.78
C PHE A 163 -17.42 1.60 -1.54
N ASP A 164 -17.69 2.82 -1.08
CA ASP A 164 -17.03 3.44 0.10
C ASP A 164 -17.36 2.77 1.46
N LYS A 165 -18.20 1.74 1.50
CA LYS A 165 -18.59 0.98 2.71
C LYS A 165 -18.80 1.89 3.95
N PRO A 166 -19.90 2.68 3.98
CA PRO A 166 -20.16 3.63 5.07
C PRO A 166 -20.19 3.02 6.48
N CYS A 167 -20.54 1.74 6.61
CA CYS A 167 -20.59 1.04 7.89
C CYS A 167 -19.22 0.83 8.55
N PHE A 168 -18.13 0.92 7.77
CA PHE A 168 -16.75 0.87 8.27
C PHE A 168 -16.14 2.28 8.33
N LEU A 169 -16.16 3.02 7.22
CA LEU A 169 -15.59 4.38 7.19
C LEU A 169 -16.32 5.36 8.12
N GLY A 170 -17.62 5.15 8.37
CA GLY A 170 -18.40 5.96 9.30
C GLY A 170 -17.94 5.85 10.76
N LEU A 171 -17.41 4.69 11.17
CA LEU A 171 -16.83 4.52 12.52
C LEU A 171 -15.54 5.33 12.67
N LEU A 172 -14.71 5.31 11.62
CA LEU A 172 -13.49 6.12 11.57
C LEU A 172 -13.80 7.62 11.48
N ALA A 173 -14.88 7.99 10.80
CA ALA A 173 -15.34 9.37 10.66
C ALA A 173 -15.73 10.00 12.00
N VAL A 174 -16.29 9.21 12.93
CA VAL A 174 -16.62 9.65 14.30
C VAL A 174 -15.48 9.42 15.29
N GLN A 175 -14.29 9.09 14.79
CA GLN A 175 -13.09 8.82 15.59
C GLN A 175 -13.28 7.71 16.63
N ALA A 176 -14.00 6.64 16.27
CA ALA A 176 -14.16 5.46 17.11
C ALA A 176 -13.15 4.36 16.71
N ASP A 177 -12.35 3.89 17.67
CA ASP A 177 -11.55 2.68 17.51
C ASP A 177 -12.46 1.45 17.66
N SER A 178 -12.84 0.86 16.54
CA SER A 178 -13.67 -0.34 16.47
C SER A 178 -13.10 -1.34 15.47
N LEU A 179 -11.77 -1.39 15.34
CA LEU A 179 -11.09 -2.29 14.40
C LEU A 179 -11.14 -3.76 14.83
N SER A 180 -11.25 -4.03 16.13
CA SER A 180 -11.28 -5.40 16.67
C SER A 180 -12.34 -6.27 15.98
N GLY A 181 -11.93 -7.46 15.55
CA GLY A 181 -12.78 -8.42 14.85
C GLY A 181 -12.94 -8.17 13.35
N PHE A 182 -12.49 -7.03 12.80
CA PHE A 182 -12.45 -6.84 11.36
C PHE A 182 -11.24 -7.56 10.74
N HIS A 183 -11.47 -8.18 9.57
CA HIS A 183 -10.41 -8.72 8.73
C HIS A 183 -9.57 -7.57 8.17
N ALA A 184 -8.30 -7.50 8.53
CA ALA A 184 -7.46 -6.33 8.33
C ALA A 184 -7.31 -6.00 6.83
N ASN A 185 -6.89 -6.98 6.04
CA ASN A 185 -6.63 -6.80 4.61
C ASN A 185 -7.90 -6.57 3.76
N THR A 186 -9.10 -6.78 4.33
CA THR A 186 -10.36 -6.40 3.66
C THR A 186 -10.59 -4.90 3.76
N HIS A 187 -10.22 -4.31 4.89
CA HIS A 187 -10.65 -2.96 5.25
C HIS A 187 -9.58 -1.91 4.95
N ILE A 188 -8.29 -2.24 5.00
CA ILE A 188 -7.21 -1.30 4.60
C ILE A 188 -7.41 -0.80 3.15
N PRO A 189 -7.73 -1.63 2.14
CA PRO A 189 -8.05 -1.16 0.79
C PRO A 189 -9.23 -0.18 0.72
N VAL A 190 -10.25 -0.37 1.55
CA VAL A 190 -11.39 0.57 1.63
C VAL A 190 -10.92 1.95 2.11
N VAL A 191 -10.01 2.00 3.09
CA VAL A 191 -9.37 3.25 3.55
C VAL A 191 -8.57 3.89 2.42
N ILE A 192 -7.79 3.11 1.65
CA ILE A 192 -7.03 3.62 0.50
C ILE A 192 -7.97 4.26 -0.53
N GLY A 193 -9.12 3.62 -0.84
CA GLY A 193 -10.12 4.24 -1.70
C GLY A 193 -10.73 5.50 -1.12
N GLY A 194 -10.90 5.57 0.21
CA GLY A 194 -11.23 6.81 0.91
C GLY A 194 -10.16 7.90 0.71
N GLN A 195 -8.88 7.55 0.75
CA GLN A 195 -7.80 8.50 0.47
C GLN A 195 -7.85 9.02 -0.98
N MET A 196 -8.14 8.13 -1.94
CA MET A 196 -8.34 8.53 -3.32
C MET A 196 -9.56 9.44 -3.49
N ARG A 197 -10.65 9.20 -2.76
CA ARG A 197 -11.79 10.12 -2.73
C ARG A 197 -11.37 11.52 -2.33
N TYR A 198 -10.59 11.67 -1.25
CA TYR A 198 -10.07 12.99 -0.85
C TYR A 198 -9.24 13.64 -1.96
N GLU A 199 -8.34 12.89 -2.62
CA GLU A 199 -7.54 13.42 -3.73
C GLU A 199 -8.38 13.86 -4.94
N VAL A 200 -9.52 13.20 -5.17
CA VAL A 200 -10.42 13.44 -6.29
C VAL A 200 -11.41 14.57 -6.03
N THR A 201 -12.02 14.59 -4.84
CA THR A 201 -13.15 15.48 -4.52
C THR A 201 -12.76 16.63 -3.61
N GLY A 202 -11.63 16.53 -2.89
CA GLY A 202 -11.21 17.49 -1.87
C GLY A 202 -11.98 17.38 -0.55
N ASP A 203 -12.79 16.33 -0.36
CA ASP A 203 -13.61 16.13 0.85
C ASP A 203 -12.74 15.87 2.10
N PRO A 204 -12.59 16.86 3.01
CA PRO A 204 -11.62 16.79 4.11
C PRO A 204 -11.95 15.69 5.10
N LEU A 205 -13.20 15.23 5.18
CA LEU A 205 -13.60 14.13 6.05
C LEU A 205 -12.76 12.88 5.78
N TYR A 206 -12.46 12.60 4.52
CA TYR A 206 -11.72 11.40 4.13
C TYR A 206 -10.22 11.51 4.42
N LYS A 207 -9.69 12.73 4.51
CA LYS A 207 -8.35 12.97 5.06
C LYS A 207 -8.33 12.64 6.54
N GLU A 208 -9.29 13.14 7.31
CA GLU A 208 -9.40 12.88 8.76
C GLU A 208 -9.60 11.39 9.07
N ILE A 209 -10.45 10.70 8.31
CA ILE A 209 -10.66 9.24 8.41
C ILE A 209 -9.33 8.49 8.25
N ALA A 210 -8.55 8.82 7.22
CA ALA A 210 -7.30 8.13 6.93
C ALA A 210 -6.21 8.44 7.96
N THR A 211 -6.12 9.68 8.43
CA THR A 211 -5.21 10.10 9.50
C THR A 211 -5.53 9.34 10.78
N PHE A 212 -6.80 9.35 11.21
CA PHE A 212 -7.26 8.67 12.41
C PHE A 212 -7.05 7.16 12.34
N PHE A 213 -7.34 6.54 11.19
CA PHE A 213 -7.08 5.11 10.97
C PHE A 213 -5.60 4.76 11.16
N MET A 214 -4.70 5.54 10.57
CA MET A 214 -3.26 5.35 10.70
C MET A 214 -2.81 5.49 12.16
N ASP A 215 -3.34 6.48 12.87
CA ASP A 215 -3.02 6.74 14.27
C ASP A 215 -3.48 5.59 15.19
N ILE A 216 -4.69 5.05 14.97
CA ILE A 216 -5.17 3.86 15.68
C ILE A 216 -4.22 2.69 15.42
N VAL A 217 -4.03 2.31 14.16
CA VAL A 217 -3.23 1.12 13.82
C VAL A 217 -1.83 1.23 14.42
N ASN A 218 -1.20 2.41 14.33
CA ASN A 218 0.12 2.64 14.92
C ASN A 218 0.10 2.66 16.46
N SER A 219 -0.92 3.17 17.11
CA SER A 219 -0.94 3.31 18.57
C SER A 219 -1.41 2.05 19.31
N SER A 220 -2.14 1.16 18.64
CA SER A 220 -2.83 0.05 19.32
C SER A 220 -2.82 -1.30 18.60
N HIS A 221 -2.45 -1.39 17.32
CA HIS A 221 -2.51 -2.65 16.55
C HIS A 221 -1.23 -2.98 15.76
N SER A 222 -0.12 -2.26 15.98
CA SER A 222 1.11 -2.45 15.19
C SER A 222 2.27 -2.96 16.02
N TYR A 223 2.95 -3.98 15.49
CA TYR A 223 4.18 -4.56 16.04
C TYR A 223 5.43 -3.73 15.68
N ALA A 224 6.58 -4.06 16.28
CA ALA A 224 7.82 -3.30 16.09
C ALA A 224 8.35 -3.29 14.63
N THR A 225 7.96 -4.27 13.83
CA THR A 225 8.25 -4.35 12.39
C THR A 225 7.42 -3.36 11.54
N GLY A 226 6.40 -2.74 12.11
CA GLY A 226 5.42 -1.89 11.41
C GLY A 226 4.20 -2.64 10.86
N GLY A 227 4.20 -3.98 10.91
CA GLY A 227 3.06 -4.81 10.53
C GLY A 227 1.92 -4.77 11.55
N THR A 228 0.79 -5.39 11.20
CA THR A 228 -0.43 -5.48 12.03
C THR A 228 -1.11 -6.83 11.84
N SER A 229 -2.19 -7.10 12.58
CA SER A 229 -3.04 -8.30 12.52
C SER A 229 -2.46 -9.59 13.11
N VAL A 230 -3.37 -10.46 13.55
CA VAL A 230 -3.13 -11.84 13.94
C VAL A 230 -4.23 -12.71 13.33
N SER A 231 -3.85 -13.81 12.69
CA SER A 231 -4.75 -14.69 11.95
C SER A 231 -5.62 -13.94 10.92
N GLU A 232 -5.07 -12.88 10.29
CA GLU A 232 -5.74 -11.98 9.32
C GLU A 232 -6.71 -10.94 9.91
N PHE A 233 -6.95 -10.95 11.23
CA PHE A 233 -7.86 -10.02 11.91
C PHE A 233 -7.12 -9.06 12.83
N TRP A 234 -7.70 -7.90 13.07
CA TRP A 234 -7.31 -7.10 14.23
C TRP A 234 -7.92 -7.70 15.50
N SER A 235 -7.07 -7.96 16.50
CA SER A 235 -7.49 -8.29 17.86
C SER A 235 -7.87 -7.03 18.64
N ASN A 236 -8.21 -7.16 19.92
CA ASN A 236 -8.48 -6.00 20.79
C ASN A 236 -7.29 -5.03 20.82
N PRO A 237 -7.54 -3.71 20.87
CA PRO A 237 -6.48 -2.70 20.86
C PRO A 237 -5.58 -2.88 22.07
N LYS A 238 -4.26 -2.83 21.87
CA LYS A 238 -3.25 -2.98 22.93
C LYS A 238 -3.32 -4.32 23.68
N HIS A 239 -3.65 -5.40 22.97
CA HIS A 239 -3.52 -6.79 23.43
C HIS A 239 -2.59 -7.59 22.50
N LEU A 240 -1.44 -7.01 22.14
CA LEU A 240 -0.54 -7.60 21.15
C LEU A 240 0.33 -8.71 21.73
N ALA A 241 0.59 -8.72 23.04
CA ALA A 241 1.47 -9.71 23.65
C ALA A 241 0.88 -11.12 23.58
N GLU A 242 -0.42 -11.25 23.85
CA GLU A 242 -1.17 -12.51 23.73
C GLU A 242 -1.22 -13.02 22.28
N ALA A 243 -1.12 -12.11 21.32
CA ALA A 243 -1.18 -12.39 19.89
C ALA A 243 0.16 -12.83 19.29
N LEU A 244 1.26 -12.92 20.05
CA LEU A 244 2.60 -13.30 19.57
C LEU A 244 2.70 -14.80 19.17
N THR A 245 2.10 -15.14 18.04
CA THR A 245 1.98 -16.51 17.52
C THR A 245 2.73 -16.67 16.18
N THR A 246 2.58 -17.84 15.54
CA THR A 246 3.08 -18.07 14.17
C THR A 246 2.23 -17.41 13.09
N GLU A 247 1.00 -17.00 13.41
CA GLU A 247 0.06 -16.39 12.47
C GLU A 247 -0.06 -14.89 12.72
N THR A 248 1.06 -14.20 12.87
CA THR A 248 1.11 -12.73 13.05
C THR A 248 1.53 -12.06 11.75
N GLU A 249 1.06 -10.84 11.54
CA GLU A 249 1.49 -9.98 10.43
C GLU A 249 1.31 -10.59 9.05
N GLU A 250 0.05 -10.66 8.57
CA GLU A 250 -0.20 -10.95 7.15
C GLU A 250 0.49 -9.90 6.28
N SER A 251 1.34 -10.35 5.35
CA SER A 251 2.15 -9.44 4.52
C SER A 251 1.33 -8.48 3.64
N CYS A 252 0.13 -8.86 3.19
CA CYS A 252 -0.76 -7.96 2.45
C CYS A 252 -1.18 -6.73 3.27
N THR A 253 -1.32 -6.88 4.59
CA THR A 253 -1.71 -5.77 5.46
C THR A 253 -0.61 -4.70 5.45
N THR A 254 0.65 -5.11 5.60
CA THR A 254 1.81 -4.22 5.52
C THR A 254 1.90 -3.55 4.13
N TYR A 255 1.70 -4.31 3.05
CA TYR A 255 1.65 -3.76 1.70
C TYR A 255 0.61 -2.63 1.54
N ASN A 256 -0.61 -2.85 2.04
CA ASN A 256 -1.67 -1.86 1.94
C ASN A 256 -1.46 -0.70 2.92
N MET A 257 -0.90 -0.93 4.11
CA MET A 257 -0.54 0.15 5.04
C MET A 257 0.56 1.07 4.49
N LEU A 258 1.50 0.54 3.69
CA LEU A 258 2.46 1.39 2.97
C LEU A 258 1.75 2.35 2.02
N LYS A 259 0.70 1.91 1.29
CA LYS A 259 -0.11 2.83 0.47
C LYS A 259 -0.77 3.91 1.33
N VAL A 260 -1.35 3.53 2.47
CA VAL A 260 -1.98 4.49 3.42
C VAL A 260 -0.99 5.56 3.86
N SER A 261 0.18 5.14 4.35
CA SER A 261 1.27 6.01 4.78
C SER A 261 1.75 6.93 3.66
N ARG A 262 1.89 6.40 2.42
CA ARG A 262 2.31 7.17 1.25
C ARG A 262 1.35 8.30 0.92
N HIS A 263 0.04 8.06 0.92
CA HIS A 263 -0.97 9.09 0.68
C HIS A 263 -0.92 10.17 1.77
N LEU A 264 -0.87 9.78 3.04
CA LEU A 264 -0.76 10.73 4.15
C LEU A 264 0.50 11.59 4.02
N PHE A 265 1.67 10.98 3.73
CA PHE A 265 2.89 11.72 3.46
C PHE A 265 2.75 12.68 2.28
N ARG A 266 2.08 12.28 1.19
CA ARG A 266 1.83 13.16 0.04
C ARG A 266 1.08 14.43 0.44
N TRP A 267 0.16 14.36 1.39
CA TRP A 267 -0.65 15.50 1.81
C TRP A 267 -0.01 16.36 2.89
N THR A 268 0.62 15.74 3.88
CA THR A 268 1.08 16.44 5.09
C THR A 268 2.57 16.73 5.11
N LYS A 269 3.36 15.94 4.37
CA LYS A 269 4.82 15.91 4.46
C LYS A 269 5.33 15.59 5.88
N GLU A 270 4.53 14.98 6.73
CA GLU A 270 4.95 14.65 8.09
C GLU A 270 5.90 13.44 8.12
N ILE A 271 6.97 13.56 8.91
CA ILE A 271 8.02 12.53 8.98
C ILE A 271 7.53 11.25 9.67
N ALA A 272 6.53 11.34 10.55
CA ALA A 272 5.92 10.16 11.15
C ALA A 272 5.49 9.12 10.09
N TYR A 273 4.94 9.58 8.96
CA TYR A 273 4.57 8.69 7.86
C TYR A 273 5.78 8.15 7.11
N ALA A 274 6.83 8.95 6.90
CA ALA A 274 8.07 8.49 6.28
C ALA A 274 8.82 7.45 7.15
N ASP A 275 8.84 7.65 8.47
CA ASP A 275 9.43 6.73 9.43
C ASP A 275 8.65 5.42 9.53
N TYR A 276 7.31 5.50 9.50
CA TYR A 276 6.49 4.30 9.37
C TYR A 276 6.80 3.56 8.08
N TYR A 277 6.86 4.27 6.95
CA TYR A 277 7.15 3.66 5.65
C TYR A 277 8.51 2.95 5.65
N GLU A 278 9.55 3.59 6.18
CA GLU A 278 10.89 2.99 6.34
C GLU A 278 10.81 1.72 7.19
N ARG A 279 10.18 1.78 8.37
CA ARG A 279 10.05 0.66 9.30
C ARG A 279 9.34 -0.53 8.64
N ALA A 280 8.16 -0.29 8.07
CA ALA A 280 7.32 -1.31 7.45
C ALA A 280 7.96 -1.89 6.18
N LEU A 281 8.65 -1.08 5.38
CA LEU A 281 9.37 -1.56 4.20
C LEU A 281 10.53 -2.47 4.59
N ILE A 282 11.44 -2.00 5.45
CA ILE A 282 12.69 -2.72 5.78
C ILE A 282 12.38 -4.00 6.57
N ASN A 283 11.49 -3.93 7.56
CA ASN A 283 11.23 -5.07 8.43
C ASN A 283 10.06 -5.93 7.93
N GLY A 284 8.98 -5.30 7.48
CA GLY A 284 7.72 -5.96 7.14
C GLY A 284 7.58 -6.40 5.69
N VAL A 285 8.28 -5.78 4.73
CA VAL A 285 8.22 -6.16 3.31
C VAL A 285 9.48 -6.89 2.86
N LEU A 286 10.67 -6.32 3.06
CA LEU A 286 11.91 -6.96 2.58
C LEU A 286 12.15 -8.33 3.24
N SER A 287 11.67 -8.52 4.47
CA SER A 287 11.88 -9.77 5.21
C SER A 287 10.95 -10.90 4.77
N ILE A 288 9.90 -10.65 3.98
CA ILE A 288 8.93 -11.69 3.59
C ILE A 288 9.47 -12.62 2.51
N GLN A 289 10.48 -12.19 1.76
CA GLN A 289 11.14 -12.99 0.73
C GLN A 289 12.34 -13.73 1.32
N ARG A 290 12.51 -14.99 0.93
CA ARG A 290 13.63 -15.82 1.37
C ARG A 290 14.91 -15.34 0.70
N GLY A 291 15.83 -14.77 1.47
CA GLY A 291 17.04 -14.14 0.92
C GLY A 291 17.96 -15.07 0.09
N ARG A 292 17.86 -16.40 0.27
CA ARG A 292 18.61 -17.39 -0.52
C ARG A 292 17.85 -17.90 -1.75
N ASP A 293 16.53 -17.68 -1.79
CA ASP A 293 15.63 -18.20 -2.81
C ASP A 293 14.68 -17.08 -3.29
N PRO A 294 15.14 -16.17 -4.17
CA PRO A 294 14.29 -15.11 -4.71
C PRO A 294 13.00 -15.66 -5.31
N GLY A 295 11.89 -15.01 -5.00
CA GLY A 295 10.54 -15.44 -5.39
C GLY A 295 9.83 -16.35 -4.38
N VAL A 296 10.54 -16.93 -3.41
CA VAL A 296 9.93 -17.67 -2.31
C VAL A 296 9.53 -16.71 -1.19
N MET A 297 8.23 -16.56 -0.96
CA MET A 297 7.66 -15.62 0.01
C MET A 297 6.83 -16.33 1.08
N ILE A 298 6.67 -15.68 2.23
CA ILE A 298 5.76 -16.09 3.32
C ILE A 298 4.42 -15.36 3.24
N TYR A 299 3.41 -15.94 3.90
CA TYR A 299 2.13 -15.28 4.12
C TYR A 299 2.14 -14.41 5.38
N MET A 300 2.49 -15.04 6.51
CA MET A 300 2.58 -14.45 7.85
C MET A 300 4.03 -14.17 8.21
N LEU A 301 4.29 -13.11 8.97
CA LEU A 301 5.59 -12.78 9.55
C LEU A 301 5.56 -13.01 11.08
N PRO A 302 5.90 -14.24 11.56
CA PRO A 302 5.82 -14.61 12.97
C PRO A 302 6.63 -13.68 13.89
N GLN A 303 5.97 -13.15 14.92
CA GLN A 303 6.58 -12.32 15.97
C GLN A 303 6.82 -13.09 17.30
N GLY A 304 6.35 -14.33 17.40
CA GLY A 304 6.51 -15.16 18.59
C GLY A 304 7.99 -15.48 18.92
N PRO A 305 8.42 -15.39 20.19
CA PRO A 305 9.77 -15.80 20.60
C PRO A 305 10.08 -17.26 20.21
N GLY A 306 11.26 -17.48 19.61
CA GLY A 306 11.69 -18.83 19.18
C GLY A 306 10.87 -19.42 18.04
N ARG A 307 9.99 -18.65 17.38
CA ARG A 307 9.23 -19.09 16.21
C ARG A 307 10.05 -18.91 14.93
N SER A 308 9.61 -19.59 13.88
CA SER A 308 10.24 -19.56 12.57
C SER A 308 9.19 -19.26 11.49
N LYS A 309 9.60 -18.47 10.49
CA LYS A 309 8.87 -18.24 9.24
C LYS A 309 8.45 -19.54 8.52
N ALA A 310 9.17 -20.63 8.76
CA ALA A 310 8.89 -21.93 8.17
C ALA A 310 7.78 -22.73 8.90
N VAL A 311 7.35 -22.30 10.09
CA VAL A 311 6.46 -23.07 10.98
C VAL A 311 5.07 -22.42 11.12
N SER A 312 4.78 -21.37 10.36
CA SER A 312 3.40 -20.89 10.22
C SER A 312 2.55 -21.90 9.43
N TYR A 313 1.23 -21.74 9.50
CA TYR A 313 0.26 -22.55 8.76
C TYR A 313 0.58 -22.60 7.25
N HIS A 314 1.05 -21.47 6.70
CA HIS A 314 1.44 -21.35 5.30
C HIS A 314 2.90 -21.72 5.05
N GLY A 315 3.79 -21.46 6.01
CA GLY A 315 5.24 -21.63 5.85
C GLY A 315 5.81 -20.78 4.71
N TRP A 316 6.88 -21.30 4.08
CA TRP A 316 7.42 -20.74 2.85
C TRP A 316 6.64 -21.27 1.66
N GLY A 317 6.20 -20.38 0.78
CA GLY A 317 5.49 -20.82 -0.42
C GLY A 317 6.38 -21.52 -1.45
N THR A 318 5.74 -22.04 -2.48
CA THR A 318 6.37 -22.79 -3.57
C THR A 318 5.91 -22.24 -4.92
N GLN A 319 6.80 -22.30 -5.91
CA GLN A 319 6.59 -21.72 -7.24
C GLN A 319 5.27 -22.12 -7.91
N TYR A 320 4.81 -23.36 -7.72
CA TYR A 320 3.68 -23.92 -8.44
C TYR A 320 2.45 -24.22 -7.58
N ASN A 321 2.52 -24.08 -6.25
CA ASN A 321 1.42 -24.47 -5.35
C ASN A 321 1.01 -23.37 -4.35
N SER A 322 1.65 -22.20 -4.37
CA SER A 322 1.33 -21.11 -3.45
C SER A 322 0.70 -19.93 -4.19
N PHE A 323 -0.63 -19.95 -4.30
CA PHE A 323 -1.44 -18.92 -4.97
C PHE A 323 -2.20 -18.04 -3.97
N TRP A 324 -1.51 -17.64 -2.91
CA TRP A 324 -2.09 -16.82 -1.84
C TRP A 324 -2.14 -15.35 -2.22
N CYS A 325 -3.03 -14.57 -1.59
CA CYS A 325 -3.07 -13.10 -1.76
C CYS A 325 -1.69 -12.45 -1.54
N CYS A 326 -0.94 -12.93 -0.53
CA CYS A 326 0.41 -12.47 -0.17
C CYS A 326 1.45 -12.64 -1.29
N TYR A 327 1.27 -13.61 -2.20
CA TYR A 327 2.14 -13.74 -3.36
C TYR A 327 1.87 -12.63 -4.39
N GLY A 328 0.60 -12.27 -4.61
CA GLY A 328 0.23 -11.16 -5.49
C GLY A 328 0.80 -9.84 -5.00
N THR A 329 0.49 -9.47 -3.76
CA THR A 329 0.99 -8.21 -3.14
C THR A 329 2.50 -8.22 -2.95
N GLY A 330 3.10 -9.38 -2.67
CA GLY A 330 4.56 -9.55 -2.59
C GLY A 330 5.22 -9.23 -3.92
N ILE A 331 4.76 -9.83 -5.03
CA ILE A 331 5.28 -9.54 -6.38
C ILE A 331 5.16 -8.04 -6.70
N GLU A 332 4.02 -7.42 -6.39
CA GLU A 332 3.85 -5.99 -6.60
C GLU A 332 4.83 -5.16 -5.78
N SER A 333 4.99 -5.46 -4.48
CA SER A 333 5.90 -4.77 -3.55
C SER A 333 7.33 -4.77 -4.08
N PHE A 334 7.87 -5.93 -4.42
CA PHE A 334 9.23 -6.06 -4.93
C PHE A 334 9.41 -5.41 -6.31
N SER A 335 8.32 -5.19 -7.06
CA SER A 335 8.37 -4.52 -8.35
C SER A 335 8.45 -2.99 -8.26
N LYS A 336 8.18 -2.41 -7.08
CA LYS A 336 8.01 -0.97 -6.87
C LYS A 336 8.76 -0.42 -5.65
N LEU A 337 9.85 -1.07 -5.22
CA LEU A 337 10.68 -0.62 -4.09
C LEU A 337 11.19 0.84 -4.20
N GLY A 338 11.24 1.39 -5.42
CA GLY A 338 11.62 2.79 -5.66
C GLY A 338 10.51 3.82 -5.62
N ASP A 339 9.24 3.42 -5.45
CA ASP A 339 8.07 4.30 -5.66
C ASP A 339 7.84 5.40 -4.61
N SER A 340 8.55 5.30 -3.48
CA SER A 340 8.39 6.16 -2.30
C SER A 340 9.72 6.60 -1.72
N ILE A 341 10.77 6.67 -2.56
CA ILE A 341 12.05 7.28 -2.17
C ILE A 341 11.97 8.82 -2.27
N TYR A 342 11.36 9.30 -3.36
CA TYR A 342 11.35 10.70 -3.77
C TYR A 342 9.92 11.22 -3.94
N PHE A 343 9.62 12.42 -3.44
CA PHE A 343 8.34 13.10 -3.65
C PHE A 343 8.57 14.53 -4.15
N GLU A 344 8.12 14.81 -5.36
CA GLU A 344 8.20 16.15 -5.94
C GLU A 344 7.09 17.06 -5.39
N GLN A 345 7.44 18.33 -5.20
CA GLN A 345 6.52 19.44 -4.99
C GLN A 345 6.68 20.43 -6.13
N LYS A 346 5.61 20.64 -6.89
CA LYS A 346 5.58 21.61 -7.98
C LYS A 346 5.44 23.04 -7.41
N GLY A 347 5.99 24.00 -8.12
CA GLY A 347 5.94 25.43 -7.82
C GLY A 347 7.01 26.18 -8.62
N ASP A 348 7.04 27.50 -8.51
CA ASP A 348 8.05 28.35 -9.18
C ASP A 348 9.49 27.94 -8.80
N LYS A 349 9.63 27.45 -7.57
CA LYS A 349 10.84 26.80 -7.07
C LYS A 349 10.48 25.33 -6.81
N PRO A 350 10.85 24.40 -7.70
CA PRO A 350 10.51 22.99 -7.51
C PRO A 350 11.16 22.46 -6.23
N GLY A 351 10.40 21.70 -5.46
CA GLY A 351 10.85 21.03 -4.24
C GLY A 351 10.98 19.52 -4.45
N LEU A 352 11.95 18.90 -3.79
CA LEU A 352 12.13 17.44 -3.75
C LEU A 352 12.28 16.98 -2.30
N TYR A 353 11.40 16.08 -1.87
CA TYR A 353 11.51 15.39 -0.59
C TYR A 353 12.16 14.03 -0.79
N ILE A 354 13.25 13.77 -0.08
CA ILE A 354 13.93 12.47 -0.02
C ILE A 354 13.61 11.85 1.33
N ILE A 355 12.83 10.77 1.32
CA ILE A 355 12.36 10.14 2.56
C ILE A 355 12.95 8.76 2.83
N GLN A 356 13.49 8.07 1.81
CA GLN A 356 14.17 6.79 2.02
C GLN A 356 15.63 6.88 1.60
N TYR A 357 16.49 6.21 2.37
CA TYR A 357 17.91 6.13 2.10
C TYR A 357 18.27 4.85 1.35
N ILE A 358 17.97 4.81 0.05
CA ILE A 358 18.16 3.65 -0.82
C ILE A 358 19.00 4.07 -2.04
N PRO A 359 20.09 3.35 -2.37
CA PRO A 359 20.90 3.64 -3.56
C PRO A 359 20.04 3.74 -4.83
N SER A 360 20.04 4.91 -5.46
CA SER A 360 19.14 5.20 -6.57
C SER A 360 19.56 6.44 -7.34
N THR A 361 19.08 6.55 -8.58
CA THR A 361 19.20 7.77 -9.39
C THR A 361 17.80 8.28 -9.72
N PHE A 362 17.54 9.54 -9.40
CA PHE A 362 16.28 10.21 -9.65
C PHE A 362 16.45 11.28 -10.72
N ASN A 363 15.73 11.14 -11.82
CA ASN A 363 15.66 12.14 -12.88
C ASN A 363 14.61 13.19 -12.50
N TRP A 364 15.07 14.30 -11.91
CA TRP A 364 14.24 15.40 -11.45
C TRP A 364 13.90 16.35 -12.61
N ARG A 365 12.99 15.89 -13.48
CA ARG A 365 12.63 16.57 -14.73
C ARG A 365 12.11 17.99 -14.51
N THR A 366 11.34 18.24 -13.45
CA THR A 366 10.75 19.55 -13.17
C THR A 366 11.79 20.62 -12.84
N ALA A 367 12.92 20.23 -12.23
CA ALA A 367 14.05 21.12 -11.99
C ALA A 367 15.17 21.00 -13.05
N GLY A 368 15.07 20.07 -14.00
CA GLY A 368 16.16 19.78 -14.96
C GLY A 368 17.43 19.25 -14.30
N LEU A 369 17.31 18.59 -13.15
CA LEU A 369 18.40 18.05 -12.34
C LEU A 369 18.35 16.51 -12.31
N THR A 370 19.46 15.89 -11.96
CA THR A 370 19.52 14.47 -11.59
C THR A 370 20.12 14.37 -10.20
N VAL A 371 19.48 13.60 -9.33
CA VAL A 371 19.95 13.31 -7.98
C VAL A 371 20.42 11.88 -7.94
N THR A 372 21.69 11.64 -7.65
CA THR A 372 22.24 10.31 -7.44
C THR A 372 22.51 10.10 -5.97
N GLN A 373 21.87 9.09 -5.39
CA GLN A 373 22.02 8.70 -4.01
C GLN A 373 22.89 7.45 -3.91
N GLN A 374 23.91 7.52 -3.06
CA GLN A 374 24.74 6.39 -2.65
C GLN A 374 24.64 6.23 -1.14
N VAL A 375 24.53 4.99 -0.68
CA VAL A 375 24.48 4.66 0.73
C VAL A 375 25.59 3.66 1.00
N LYS A 376 26.43 3.95 2.00
CA LYS A 376 27.47 3.00 2.41
C LYS A 376 26.78 1.74 2.95
N PRO A 377 27.11 0.53 2.43
CA PRO A 377 26.58 -0.71 2.97
C PRO A 377 26.84 -0.81 4.47
N LEU A 378 25.81 -1.16 5.24
CA LEU A 378 25.90 -1.29 6.69
C LEU A 378 26.32 -2.71 7.10
N SER A 379 27.21 -2.77 8.07
CA SER A 379 27.54 -3.94 8.87
C SER A 379 27.05 -3.77 10.31
N SER A 380 26.98 -4.86 11.08
CA SER A 380 26.57 -4.80 12.49
C SER A 380 27.51 -4.00 13.39
N SER A 381 28.74 -3.71 12.93
CA SER A 381 29.72 -2.89 13.65
C SER A 381 29.69 -1.41 13.28
N ASP A 382 28.97 -1.02 12.23
CA ASP A 382 28.88 0.39 11.83
C ASP A 382 28.01 1.16 12.83
N GLN A 383 28.54 2.27 13.33
CA GLN A 383 27.85 3.17 14.26
C GLN A 383 27.07 4.27 13.54
N TYR A 384 27.23 4.38 12.21
CA TYR A 384 26.68 5.47 11.41
C TYR A 384 26.13 4.96 10.09
N LEU A 385 24.96 5.46 9.71
CA LEU A 385 24.47 5.44 8.34
C LEU A 385 25.11 6.61 7.59
N GLN A 386 25.82 6.32 6.50
CA GLN A 386 26.46 7.32 5.65
C GLN A 386 25.80 7.36 4.27
N VAL A 387 25.34 8.54 3.87
CA VAL A 387 24.64 8.78 2.61
C VAL A 387 25.33 9.91 1.87
N SER A 388 25.55 9.72 0.57
CA SER A 388 26.04 10.76 -0.34
C SER A 388 25.00 11.02 -1.41
N LEU A 389 24.63 12.29 -1.58
CA LEU A 389 23.79 12.75 -2.67
C LEU A 389 24.64 13.61 -3.60
N SER A 390 24.68 13.25 -4.87
CA SER A 390 25.38 14.00 -5.92
C SER A 390 24.37 14.57 -6.91
N ILE A 391 24.52 15.85 -7.23
CA ILE A 391 23.63 16.56 -8.15
C ILE A 391 24.34 16.80 -9.48
N SER A 392 23.64 16.49 -10.57
CA SER A 392 24.06 16.88 -11.92
C SER A 392 22.94 17.65 -12.61
N ALA A 393 23.31 18.65 -13.41
CA ALA A 393 22.38 19.51 -14.13
C ALA A 393 22.50 19.30 -15.63
N ALA A 394 21.38 19.26 -16.35
CA ALA A 394 21.38 19.14 -17.81
C ALA A 394 21.78 20.45 -18.52
N LYS A 395 21.71 21.59 -17.82
CA LYS A 395 22.07 22.92 -18.31
C LYS A 395 23.23 23.48 -17.50
N THR A 396 24.05 24.32 -18.13
CA THR A 396 25.25 24.95 -17.53
C THR A 396 24.95 25.98 -16.45
N ASN A 397 23.75 26.55 -16.46
CA ASN A 397 23.31 27.47 -15.42
C ASN A 397 22.48 26.66 -14.43
N GLY A 398 22.94 26.53 -13.19
CA GLY A 398 22.24 25.78 -12.16
C GLY A 398 20.79 26.23 -11.98
N GLN A 399 19.95 25.33 -11.49
CA GLN A 399 18.51 25.59 -11.30
C GLN A 399 18.21 25.84 -9.83
N TYR A 400 17.42 26.88 -9.56
CA TYR A 400 16.97 27.15 -8.19
C TYR A 400 15.93 26.10 -7.78
N ALA A 401 16.24 25.31 -6.75
CA ALA A 401 15.36 24.26 -6.28
C ALA A 401 15.55 24.02 -4.78
N THR A 402 14.54 23.42 -4.15
CA THR A 402 14.56 23.11 -2.72
C THR A 402 14.68 21.61 -2.50
N LEU A 403 15.74 21.18 -1.83
CA LEU A 403 15.94 19.80 -1.42
C LEU A 403 15.57 19.65 0.05
N ASN A 404 14.64 18.75 0.37
CA ASN A 404 14.23 18.39 1.71
C ASN A 404 14.69 16.96 2.00
N VAL A 405 15.65 16.80 2.89
CA VAL A 405 16.22 15.49 3.21
C VAL A 405 15.84 15.08 4.63
N ARG A 406 15.20 13.91 4.78
CA ARG A 406 14.64 13.47 6.08
C ARG A 406 15.74 13.21 7.10
N ILE A 407 15.69 13.85 8.27
CA ILE A 407 16.51 13.46 9.42
C ILE A 407 15.72 12.39 10.19
N PRO A 408 16.11 11.10 10.16
CA PRO A 408 15.30 10.03 10.73
C PRO A 408 15.02 10.22 12.23
N SER A 409 13.82 9.91 12.70
CA SER A 409 13.50 10.05 14.14
C SER A 409 14.32 9.13 15.06
N TRP A 410 14.87 8.03 14.52
CA TRP A 410 15.67 7.08 15.28
C TRP A 410 17.11 7.52 15.53
N THR A 411 17.58 8.59 14.87
CA THR A 411 18.96 9.07 15.03
C THR A 411 19.12 10.04 16.20
N SER A 412 20.36 10.35 16.57
CA SER A 412 20.70 11.33 17.61
C SER A 412 21.48 12.52 17.05
N MET A 413 21.32 13.71 17.64
CA MET A 413 22.12 14.88 17.25
C MET A 413 23.61 14.72 17.51
N ASN A 414 23.98 14.01 18.59
CA ASN A 414 25.38 13.75 18.89
C ASN A 414 25.96 12.79 17.85
N GLY A 415 26.93 13.25 17.06
CA GLY A 415 27.57 12.49 15.98
C GLY A 415 26.88 12.59 14.60
N ALA A 416 25.70 13.21 14.52
CA ALA A 416 25.06 13.49 13.23
C ALA A 416 25.76 14.65 12.52
N LYS A 417 25.96 14.50 11.21
CA LYS A 417 26.63 15.51 10.38
C LYS A 417 25.98 15.63 9.01
N ALA A 418 25.95 16.85 8.49
CA ALA A 418 25.63 17.12 7.09
C ALA A 418 26.61 18.13 6.53
N THR A 419 27.16 17.88 5.34
CA THR A 419 28.04 18.81 4.65
C THR A 419 27.59 19.00 3.21
N LEU A 420 27.62 20.25 2.74
CA LEU A 420 27.37 20.60 1.35
C LEU A 420 28.65 21.19 0.77
N ASN A 421 29.25 20.52 -0.21
CA ASN A 421 30.53 20.91 -0.82
C ASN A 421 31.60 21.21 0.25
N ASP A 422 31.78 20.25 1.17
CA ASP A 422 32.73 20.30 2.29
C ASP A 422 32.47 21.41 3.34
N LYS A 423 31.31 22.09 3.28
CA LYS A 423 30.88 23.05 4.30
C LYS A 423 29.84 22.43 5.21
N ASP A 424 30.06 22.52 6.52
CA ASP A 424 29.12 22.04 7.53
C ASP A 424 27.77 22.76 7.41
N LEU A 425 26.70 21.97 7.45
CA LEU A 425 25.33 22.45 7.55
C LEU A 425 24.82 22.29 8.98
N GLN A 426 24.03 23.26 9.43
CA GLN A 426 23.30 23.12 10.68
C GLN A 426 22.17 22.09 10.51
N LEU A 427 22.28 20.99 11.24
CA LEU A 427 21.23 19.98 11.29
C LEU A 427 20.07 20.45 12.17
N ALA A 428 18.85 20.20 11.69
CA ALA A 428 17.64 20.30 12.49
C ALA A 428 17.50 19.06 13.41
N SER A 429 16.56 19.11 14.36
CA SER A 429 16.33 18.00 15.28
C SER A 429 15.90 16.72 14.56
N PRO A 430 16.18 15.51 15.10
CA PRO A 430 15.65 14.26 14.57
C PRO A 430 14.13 14.32 14.41
N GLY A 431 13.60 13.69 13.35
CA GLY A 431 12.18 13.78 13.02
C GLY A 431 11.79 15.06 12.26
N THR A 432 12.76 15.78 11.67
CA THR A 432 12.55 16.96 10.83
C THR A 432 13.24 16.83 9.46
N PHE A 433 13.01 17.78 8.55
CA PHE A 433 13.71 17.83 7.27
C PHE A 433 14.87 18.84 7.31
N LEU A 434 16.04 18.42 6.84
CA LEU A 434 17.08 19.36 6.42
C LEU A 434 16.65 19.97 5.09
N THR A 435 16.33 21.27 5.10
CA THR A 435 15.84 21.99 3.92
C THR A 435 16.95 22.87 3.35
N ILE A 436 17.31 22.63 2.09
CA ILE A 436 18.37 23.35 1.37
C ILE A 436 17.76 23.97 0.12
N SER A 437 17.69 25.31 0.07
CA SER A 437 17.18 26.04 -1.08
C SER A 437 18.31 26.87 -1.70
N LYS A 438 18.77 26.48 -2.88
CA LYS A 438 19.82 27.19 -3.61
C LYS A 438 19.70 26.97 -5.11
N GLN A 439 20.54 27.67 -5.86
CA GLN A 439 20.86 27.33 -7.23
C GLN A 439 21.78 26.09 -7.22
N TRP A 440 21.29 24.98 -7.76
CA TRP A 440 22.03 23.71 -7.79
C TRP A 440 22.83 23.59 -9.08
N ASP A 441 24.14 23.38 -8.94
CA ASP A 441 25.08 23.24 -10.03
C ASP A 441 25.54 21.78 -10.16
N SER A 442 26.06 21.43 -11.34
CA SER A 442 26.65 20.11 -11.53
C SER A 442 27.90 19.97 -10.66
N GLY A 443 27.95 18.91 -9.85
CA GLY A 443 29.04 18.68 -8.89
C GLY A 443 28.74 19.20 -7.48
N ASP A 444 27.51 19.68 -7.20
CA ASP A 444 27.07 19.82 -5.81
C ASP A 444 26.96 18.43 -5.16
N HIS A 445 27.54 18.30 -3.96
CA HIS A 445 27.55 17.07 -3.18
C HIS A 445 27.08 17.33 -1.75
N LEU A 446 26.04 16.62 -1.32
CA LEU A 446 25.54 16.59 0.05
C LEU A 446 25.93 15.26 0.71
N LEU A 447 26.73 15.32 1.76
CA LEU A 447 27.05 14.17 2.59
C LEU A 447 26.23 14.23 3.87
N LEU A 448 25.68 13.08 4.27
CA LEU A 448 24.89 12.92 5.48
C LEU A 448 25.44 11.76 6.29
N GLN A 449 25.52 11.94 7.60
CA GLN A 449 25.91 10.93 8.55
C GLN A 449 24.92 10.91 9.71
N PHE A 450 24.31 9.76 9.97
CA PHE A 450 23.33 9.58 11.04
C PHE A 450 23.79 8.48 12.01
N PRO A 451 24.00 8.79 13.30
CA PRO A 451 24.28 7.79 14.33
C PRO A 451 23.16 6.76 14.42
N ILE A 452 23.55 5.49 14.51
CA ILE A 452 22.66 4.35 14.72
C ILE A 452 22.78 3.94 16.18
N ASN A 453 21.69 4.07 16.93
CA ASN A 453 21.67 3.75 18.36
C ASN A 453 20.82 2.49 18.60
N LEU A 454 21.26 1.66 19.54
CA LEU A 454 20.44 0.56 20.04
C LEU A 454 19.30 1.13 20.90
N ARG A 455 18.10 0.59 20.69
CA ARG A 455 16.89 0.93 21.43
C ARG A 455 16.06 -0.31 21.71
N THR A 456 15.29 -0.26 22.78
CA THR A 456 14.23 -1.22 23.05
C THR A 456 12.89 -0.57 22.70
N GLU A 457 11.99 -1.34 22.09
CA GLU A 457 10.61 -0.93 21.80
C GLU A 457 9.69 -1.93 22.51
N ALA A 458 8.93 -1.45 23.50
CA ALA A 458 8.00 -2.30 24.23
C ALA A 458 6.81 -2.65 23.33
N ILE A 459 6.32 -3.89 23.46
CA ILE A 459 5.09 -4.27 22.78
C ILE A 459 3.93 -3.41 23.29
N LYS A 460 3.04 -3.01 22.37
CA LYS A 460 1.87 -2.19 22.68
C LYS A 460 0.84 -3.07 23.37
N ASP A 461 0.95 -3.16 24.68
CA ASP A 461 0.13 -4.03 25.49
C ASP A 461 -0.35 -3.29 26.74
N HIS A 462 -1.63 -3.42 27.06
CA HIS A 462 -2.19 -3.00 28.32
C HIS A 462 -2.11 -4.19 29.27
N LEU A 463 -1.06 -4.20 30.09
CA LEU A 463 -0.98 -5.12 31.22
C LEU A 463 -2.19 -4.85 32.13
N TYR A 464 -3.19 -5.73 32.08
CA TYR A 464 -3.96 -5.99 33.28
C TYR A 464 -2.97 -6.60 34.26
N LEU A 465 -2.46 -5.78 35.19
CA LEU A 465 -1.96 -6.30 36.46
C LEU A 465 -3.14 -7.05 37.09
N VAL A 466 -3.16 -8.36 36.92
CA VAL A 466 -4.06 -9.27 37.65
C VAL A 466 -3.65 -9.28 39.11
#